data_AF-A0A368GHT3-F1
#
_entry.id   AF-A0A368GHT3-F1
#
_cell.length_a   1.000
_cell.length_b   1.000
_cell.length_c   1.000
_cell.angle_alpha   90.00
_cell.angle_beta   90.00
_cell.angle_gamma   90.00
#
_symmetry.space_group_name_H-M   'P 1'
#
loop_
_entity.id
_entity.type
_entity.pdbx_description
1 polymer ?
#
loop_
_entity_poly.entity_id
_entity_poly.type
_entity_poly.pdbx_seq_one_letter_code
_entity_poly.pdbx_strand_id
1 'polypeptide(L)'
;MRTSGCSVLILLLSVVILSHAIAQDNAEFLFENAKICGDPFSDPVWIPTLDLCMIECDQDTEYCVENEDLKQQCKKMPEECQKLLQEKKKQQRG
;
A
#
# COMPACT_ATOMS: atom_id res chain seq x y z
N MET A 1 -36.36 11.27 -23.05
CA MET A 1 -34.97 10.78 -23.15
C MET A 1 -34.76 9.74 -22.06
N ARG A 2 -34.87 8.45 -22.38
CA ARG A 2 -34.68 7.34 -21.43
C ARG A 2 -33.19 6.99 -21.43
N THR A 3 -32.40 7.63 -20.58
CA THR A 3 -31.03 7.16 -20.33
C THR A 3 -31.12 5.79 -19.71
N SER A 4 -30.68 4.80 -20.49
CA SER A 4 -30.72 3.38 -20.20
C SER A 4 -30.10 3.10 -18.83
N GLY A 5 -30.83 2.44 -17.93
CA GLY A 5 -30.31 2.02 -16.62
C GLY A 5 -29.02 1.20 -16.71
N CYS A 6 -28.76 0.60 -17.87
CA CYS A 6 -27.51 -0.07 -18.21
C CYS A 6 -26.30 0.88 -18.19
N SER A 7 -26.44 2.12 -18.66
CA SER A 7 -25.35 3.12 -18.65
C SER A 7 -24.97 3.54 -17.23
N VAL A 8 -25.95 3.61 -16.32
CA VAL A 8 -25.72 3.95 -14.91
C VAL A 8 -25.04 2.79 -14.18
N LEU A 9 -25.46 1.54 -14.45
CA LEU A 9 -24.82 0.33 -13.91
C LEU A 9 -23.36 0.19 -14.35
N ILE A 10 -23.05 0.44 -15.63
CA ILE A 10 -21.68 0.39 -16.15
C ILE A 10 -20.81 1.48 -15.50
N LEU A 11 -21.34 2.70 -15.34
CA LEU A 11 -20.63 3.78 -14.66
C LEU A 11 -20.34 3.41 -13.20
N LEU A 12 -21.32 2.90 -12.46
CA LEU A 12 -21.14 2.47 -11.08
C LEU A 12 -20.12 1.33 -10.95
N LEU A 13 -20.19 0.33 -11.84
CA LEU A 13 -19.21 -0.75 -11.88
C LEU A 13 -17.80 -0.24 -12.21
N SER A 14 -17.66 0.72 -13.13
CA SER A 14 -16.36 1.30 -13.47
C SER A 14 -15.74 2.08 -12.31
N VAL A 15 -16.55 2.78 -11.51
CA VAL A 15 -16.09 3.48 -10.29
C VAL A 15 -15.63 2.45 -9.25
N VAL A 16 -16.40 1.38 -9.03
CA VAL A 16 -16.02 0.33 -8.06
C VAL A 16 -14.72 -0.36 -8.47
N ILE A 17 -14.54 -0.70 -9.75
CA ILE A 17 -13.31 -1.34 -10.25
C ILE A 17 -12.10 -0.39 -10.11
N LEU A 18 -12.29 0.90 -10.39
CA LEU A 18 -11.23 1.90 -10.26
C LEU A 18 -10.77 2.08 -8.81
N SER A 19 -11.69 2.02 -7.85
CA SER A 19 -11.36 2.14 -6.42
C SER A 19 -10.50 0.98 -5.89
N HIS A 20 -10.67 -0.24 -6.41
CA HIS A 20 -9.89 -1.40 -5.96
C HIS A 20 -8.49 -1.48 -6.59
N ALA A 21 -8.22 -0.68 -7.63
CA ALA A 21 -6.90 -0.63 -8.25
C ALA A 21 -5.89 0.25 -7.48
N ILE A 22 -6.35 0.93 -6.42
CA ILE A 22 -5.56 1.91 -5.65
C ILE A 22 -5.36 1.36 -4.23
N ALA A 23 -4.44 0.41 -4.09
CA ALA A 23 -3.63 0.12 -2.90
C ALA A 23 -3.04 -1.29 -3.04
N GLN A 24 -1.91 -1.39 -3.73
CA GLN A 24 -1.07 -2.58 -3.64
C GLN A 24 -0.13 -2.39 -2.44
N ASP A 25 -0.72 -2.34 -1.24
CA ASP A 25 0.03 -2.21 0.00
C ASP A 25 0.85 -3.49 0.25
N ASN A 26 2.11 -3.33 0.63
CA ASN A 26 3.00 -4.43 0.98
C ASN A 26 2.98 -4.75 2.48
N ALA A 27 2.02 -4.18 3.22
CA ALA A 27 1.76 -4.40 4.64
C ALA A 27 1.99 -5.85 5.08
N GLU A 28 1.26 -6.80 4.50
CA GLU A 28 1.36 -8.22 4.86
C GLU A 28 2.78 -8.76 4.69
N PHE A 29 3.45 -8.41 3.59
CA PHE A 29 4.85 -8.78 3.37
C PHE A 29 5.78 -8.18 4.43
N LEU A 30 5.60 -6.91 4.79
CA LEU A 30 6.41 -6.23 5.80
C LEU A 30 6.25 -6.89 7.18
N PHE A 31 5.03 -7.27 7.54
CA PHE A 31 4.74 -8.00 8.78
C PHE A 31 5.39 -9.37 8.82
N GLU A 32 5.23 -10.17 7.76
CA GLU A 32 5.83 -11.50 7.65
C GLU A 32 7.37 -11.46 7.72
N ASN A 33 7.96 -10.36 7.26
CA ASN A 33 9.40 -10.18 7.14
C ASN A 33 9.95 -9.11 8.09
N ALA A 34 9.27 -8.78 9.19
CA ALA A 34 9.65 -7.73 10.14
C ALA A 34 11.10 -7.85 10.66
N LYS A 35 11.65 -9.08 10.72
CA LYS A 35 13.05 -9.31 11.11
C LYS A 35 14.06 -8.71 10.11
N ILE A 36 13.72 -8.67 8.82
CA ILE A 36 14.57 -8.18 7.72
C ILE A 36 14.18 -6.74 7.36
N CYS A 37 12.88 -6.47 7.33
CA CYS A 37 12.31 -5.17 6.98
C CYS A 37 12.37 -4.15 8.12
N GLY A 38 12.72 -4.59 9.33
CA GLY A 38 12.48 -3.83 10.55
C GLY A 38 11.03 -4.00 10.99
N ASP A 39 10.80 -3.97 12.30
CA ASP A 39 9.44 -4.00 12.84
C ASP A 39 8.84 -2.59 12.69
N PRO A 40 7.83 -2.40 11.82
CA PRO A 40 7.24 -1.08 11.60
C PRO A 40 6.56 -0.51 12.86
N PHE A 41 6.28 -1.35 13.87
CA PHE A 41 5.68 -1.00 15.15
C PHE A 41 6.71 -0.81 16.27
N SER A 42 8.00 -1.02 15.99
CA SER A 42 9.06 -0.87 16.99
C SER A 42 9.35 0.58 17.37
N ASP A 43 8.95 1.53 16.51
CA ASP A 43 9.10 2.96 16.76
C ASP A 43 7.81 3.52 17.36
N PRO A 44 7.78 3.87 18.66
CA PRO A 44 6.56 4.29 19.35
C PRO A 44 6.01 5.64 18.86
N VAL A 45 6.81 6.40 18.11
CA VAL A 45 6.39 7.69 17.54
C VAL A 45 5.67 7.50 16.21
N TRP A 46 5.91 6.40 15.51
CA TRP A 46 5.50 6.22 14.12
C TRP A 46 4.64 4.97 13.94
N ILE A 47 3.39 5.16 13.54
CA ILE A 47 2.42 4.10 13.29
C ILE A 47 2.30 3.84 11.79
N PRO A 48 2.45 2.59 11.32
CA PRO A 48 2.23 2.25 9.92
C PRO A 48 0.80 2.54 9.47
N THR A 49 0.65 3.27 8.37
CA THR A 49 -0.67 3.60 7.79
C THR A 49 -1.02 2.57 6.73
N LEU A 50 -1.61 1.46 7.17
CA LEU A 50 -2.08 0.37 6.30
C LEU A 50 -3.28 0.87 5.47
N ASP A 51 -3.16 0.90 4.14
CA ASP A 51 -4.18 1.38 3.19
C ASP A 51 -4.73 2.81 3.43
N LEU A 52 -4.14 3.57 4.35
CA LEU A 52 -4.54 4.93 4.74
C LEU A 52 -3.48 5.98 4.42
N CYS A 53 -2.48 5.61 3.61
CA CYS A 53 -1.48 6.55 3.14
C CYS A 53 -2.12 7.54 2.17
N MET A 54 -2.16 8.81 2.56
CA MET A 54 -2.65 9.94 1.77
C MET A 54 -1.53 10.57 0.92
N ILE A 55 -0.27 10.25 1.23
CA ILE A 55 0.91 10.65 0.45
C ILE A 55 1.36 9.52 -0.48
N GLU A 56 2.10 9.86 -1.53
CA GLU A 56 2.65 8.87 -2.46
C GLU A 56 4.03 8.40 -1.96
N CYS A 57 4.12 7.13 -1.54
CA CYS A 57 5.38 6.47 -1.21
C CYS A 57 5.73 5.42 -2.27
N ASP A 58 7.02 5.20 -2.51
CA ASP A 58 7.46 4.14 -3.42
C ASP A 58 7.19 2.77 -2.78
N GLN A 59 6.18 2.06 -3.27
CA GLN A 59 5.79 0.73 -2.77
C GLN A 59 6.92 -0.32 -2.85
N ASP A 60 7.93 -0.11 -3.68
CA ASP A 60 9.06 -1.04 -3.83
C ASP A 60 10.19 -0.77 -2.84
N THR A 61 10.27 0.45 -2.29
CA THR A 61 11.42 0.87 -1.48
C THR A 61 11.06 1.53 -0.14
N GLU A 62 9.79 1.90 0.06
CA GLU A 62 9.29 2.66 1.20
C GLU A 62 7.98 2.09 1.75
N TYR A 63 7.69 2.46 3.01
CA TYR A 63 6.41 2.23 3.67
C TYR A 63 5.94 3.52 4.34
N CYS A 64 4.64 3.67 4.45
CA CYS A 64 4.02 4.89 4.97
C CYS A 64 3.76 4.78 6.47
N VAL A 65 4.13 5.82 7.20
CA VAL A 65 3.91 5.93 8.65
C VAL A 65 3.32 7.28 9.01
N GLU A 66 2.62 7.34 10.13
CA GLU A 66 2.02 8.55 10.69
C GLU A 66 2.51 8.76 12.12
N ASN A 67 2.78 10.02 12.49
CA ASN A 67 3.18 10.36 13.84
C ASN A 67 2.01 10.85 14.71
N GLU A 68 2.28 11.14 15.97
CA GLU A 68 1.28 11.65 16.93
C GLU A 68 0.63 12.99 16.54
N ASP A 69 1.28 13.77 15.65
CA ASP A 69 0.74 15.02 15.09
C ASP A 69 -0.15 14.79 13.85
N LEU A 70 -0.48 13.54 13.51
CA LEU A 70 -1.21 13.15 12.29
C LEU A 70 -0.47 13.54 11.01
N LYS A 71 0.87 13.55 11.03
CA LYS A 71 1.69 13.80 9.85
C LYS A 71 2.22 12.49 9.29
N GLN A 72 1.93 12.27 8.02
CA GLN A 72 2.42 11.11 7.28
C GLN A 72 3.80 11.35 6.68
N GLN A 73 4.60 10.29 6.63
CA GLN A 73 5.91 10.29 6.01
C GLN A 73 6.22 8.91 5.40
N CYS A 74 6.96 8.91 4.28
CA CYS A 74 7.55 7.70 3.72
C CYS A 74 8.86 7.35 4.46
N LYS A 75 8.91 6.15 5.02
CA LYS A 75 10.13 5.56 5.61
C LYS A 75 10.71 4.54 4.65
N LYS A 76 12.03 4.63 4.43
CA LYS A 76 12.75 3.73 3.53
C LYS A 76 12.96 2.36 4.19
N MET A 77 12.65 1.29 3.46
CA MET A 77 12.94 -0.08 3.87
C MET A 77 14.45 -0.36 3.85
N PRO A 78 14.95 -1.29 4.67
CA PRO A 78 16.30 -1.82 4.53
C PRO A 78 16.52 -2.44 3.13
N GLU A 79 17.73 -2.31 2.57
CA GLU A 79 18.04 -2.81 1.21
C GLU A 79 17.76 -4.32 1.04
N GLU A 80 18.00 -5.10 2.09
CA GLU A 80 17.74 -6.55 2.10
C GLU A 80 16.24 -6.84 1.96
N CYS A 81 15.39 -6.09 2.65
CA CYS A 81 13.94 -6.18 2.53
C CYS A 81 13.46 -5.79 1.13
N GLN A 82 14.01 -4.72 0.55
CA GLN A 82 13.69 -4.30 -0.82
C GLN A 82 13.98 -5.41 -1.84
N LYS A 83 15.15 -6.06 -1.73
CA LYS A 83 15.52 -7.18 -2.60
C LYS A 83 14.54 -8.34 -2.47
N LEU A 84 14.19 -8.71 -1.24
CA LEU A 84 13.25 -9.80 -0.97
C LEU A 84 11.84 -9.50 -1.52
N LEU A 85 11.38 -8.24 -1.39
CA LEU A 85 10.09 -7.82 -1.94
C LEU A 85 10.07 -7.93 -3.47
N GLN A 86 11.15 -7.50 -4.13
CA GLN A 86 11.29 -7.62 -5.58
C GLN A 86 11.28 -9.08 -6.06
N GLU A 87 11.89 -9.99 -5.30
CA GLU A 87 11.84 -11.42 -5.60
C GLU A 87 10.42 -11.99 -5.47
N LYS A 88 9.69 -11.66 -4.39
CA LYS A 88 8.27 -12.04 -4.22
C LYS A 88 7.40 -11.54 -5.39
N LYS A 89 7.55 -10.27 -5.77
CA LYS A 89 6.80 -9.66 -6.89
C LYS A 89 7.11 -10.34 -8.23
N LYS A 90 8.35 -10.75 -8.47
CA LYS A 90 8.72 -11.52 -9.68
C LYS A 90 8.06 -12.90 -9.70
N GLN A 91 8.01 -13.60 -8.56
CA GLN A 91 7.38 -14.92 -8.46
C GLN A 91 5.86 -14.88 -8.68
N GLN A 92 5.18 -13.80 -8.25
CA GLN A 92 3.74 -13.63 -8.43
C GLN A 92 3.32 -13.25 -9.86
N ARG A 93 4.26 -12.82 -10.70
CA ARG A 93 4.03 -12.44 -12.11
C ARG A 93 4.37 -13.57 -13.10
N GLY A 94 4.94 -14.67 -12.63
CA GLY A 94 5.36 -15.82 -13.42
C GLY A 94 4.28 -16.89 -13.56
#